data_AF-A0AAD7CMC2-F1
#
_entry.id   AF-A0AAD7CMC2-F1
#
_cell.length_a   1.000
_cell.length_b   1.000
_cell.length_c   1.000
_cell.angle_alpha   90.00
_cell.angle_beta   90.00
_cell.angle_gamma   90.00
#
_symmetry.space_group_name_H-M   'P 1'
#
loop_
_entity.id
_entity.type
_entity.pdbx_description
1 polymer ?
#
loop_
_entity_poly.entity_id
_entity_poly.type
_entity_poly.pdbx_seq_one_letter_code
_entity_poly.pdbx_strand_id
1 'polypeptide(L)' 'MAERDAFIKESWVKAMEVRLVRDELEKCRKGQGANGLENCRWLADKYAQMLQENKVRR' A
#
# COMPACT_ATOMS: atom_id res chain seq x y z
N MET A 1 -13.85 25.66 -4.79
CA MET A 1 -13.36 25.05 -3.52
C MET A 1 -13.57 23.54 -3.50
N ALA A 2 -14.71 23.01 -3.95
CA ALA A 2 -15.02 21.57 -3.94
C ALA A 2 -13.97 20.65 -4.60
N GLU A 3 -13.36 21.04 -5.72
CA GLU A 3 -12.35 20.20 -6.40
C GLU A 3 -11.08 19.98 -5.57
N ARG A 4 -10.67 20.99 -4.79
CA ARG A 4 -9.48 20.89 -3.94
C ARG A 4 -9.72 19.97 -2.74
N ASP A 5 -10.91 20.05 -2.16
CA ASP A 5 -11.35 19.12 -1.12
C ASP A 5 -11.47 17.69 -1.62
N ALA A 6 -11.99 17.48 -2.83
CA ALA A 6 -12.07 16.16 -3.44
C ALA A 6 -10.67 15.56 -3.67
N PHE A 7 -9.74 16.35 -4.21
CA PHE A 7 -8.34 15.93 -4.40
C PHE A 7 -7.67 15.54 -3.09
N ILE A 8 -7.84 16.34 -2.03
CA ILE A 8 -7.27 16.03 -0.71
C ILE A 8 -7.85 14.72 -0.19
N LYS A 9 -9.17 14.52 -0.25
CA LYS A 9 -9.82 13.26 0.17
C LYS A 9 -9.28 12.05 -0.58
N GLU A 10 -9.13 12.15 -1.90
CA GLU A 10 -8.58 11.07 -2.71
C GLU A 10 -7.13 10.76 -2.35
N SER A 11 -6.31 11.78 -2.08
CA SER A 11 -4.94 11.60 -1.61
C SER A 11 -4.88 10.85 -0.27
N TRP A 12 -5.80 11.14 0.66
CA TRP A 12 -5.93 10.41 1.92
C TRP A 12 -6.37 8.96 1.71
N VAL A 13 -7.33 8.70 0.81
CA VAL A 13 -7.77 7.34 0.46
C VAL A 13 -6.59 6.53 -0.05
N LYS A 14 -5.85 7.03 -1.05
CA LYS A 14 -4.65 6.38 -1.60
C LYS A 14 -3.61 6.08 -0.54
N ALA A 15 -3.37 7.02 0.39
CA ALA A 15 -2.46 6.81 1.50
C ALA A 15 -2.96 5.71 2.46
N MET A 16 -4.27 5.62 2.70
CA MET A 16 -4.86 4.55 3.52
C MET A 16 -4.77 3.18 2.85
N GLU A 17 -4.99 3.10 1.54
CA GLU A 17 -4.85 1.83 0.80
C GLU A 17 -3.43 1.26 0.91
N VAL A 18 -2.40 2.11 0.78
CA VAL A 18 -0.99 1.69 0.96
C VAL A 18 -0.74 1.15 2.36
N ARG A 19 -1.33 1.78 3.39
CA ARG A 19 -1.19 1.35 4.79
C ARG A 19 -1.81 -0.02 5.03
N LEU A 20 -2.96 -0.30 4.41
CA LEU A 20 -3.63 -1.61 4.52
C LEU A 20 -2.79 -2.72 3.90
N VAL A 21 -2.25 -2.50 2.70
CA VAL A 21 -1.38 -3.49 2.03
C VAL A 21 -0.11 -3.74 2.84
N ARG A 22 0.46 -2.71 3.49
CA ARG A 22 1.60 -2.87 4.38
C ARG A 22 1.25 -3.74 5.60
N ASP A 23 0.12 -3.48 6.26
CA ASP A 23 -0.33 -4.25 7.42
C ASP A 23 -0.55 -5.73 7.07
N GLU A 24 -1.18 -6.00 5.92
CA GLU A 24 -1.38 -7.36 5.45
C GLU A 24 -0.05 -8.05 5.10
N LEU A 25 0.90 -7.32 4.50
CA LEU A 25 2.25 -7.83 4.25
C LEU A 25 2.97 -8.20 5.55
N GLU A 26 2.81 -7.40 6.61
CA GLU A 26 3.38 -7.69 7.93
C GLU A 26 2.76 -8.93 8.57
N LYS A 27 1.43 -9.08 8.49
CA LYS A 27 0.71 -10.29 8.96
C LYS A 27 1.16 -11.52 8.21
N CYS A 28 1.24 -11.41 6.88
CA CYS A 28 1.71 -12.46 5.99
C CYS A 28 3.13 -12.92 6.37
N ARG A 29 4.05 -11.98 6.58
CA ARG A 29 5.44 -12.29 6.98
C ARG A 29 5.51 -12.97 8.35
N LYS A 30 4.68 -12.56 9.32
CA LYS A 30 4.64 -13.15 10.67
C LYS A 30 4.05 -14.56 10.67
N GLY A 31 3.06 -14.83 9.80
CA GLY A 31 2.35 -16.12 9.79
C GLY A 31 3.04 -17.25 9.01
N GLN A 32 3.90 -16.94 8.04
CA GLN A 32 4.34 -17.93 7.03
C GLN A 32 5.72 -18.55 7.25
N GLY A 33 6.42 -18.20 8.34
CA GLY A 33 7.72 -18.81 8.67
C GLY A 33 8.73 -18.72 7.51
N ALA A 34 9.38 -19.82 7.18
CA ALA A 34 10.39 -19.88 6.10
C ALA A 34 9.84 -19.61 4.69
N ASN A 35 8.53 -19.76 4.44
CA ASN A 35 7.91 -19.56 3.13
C ASN A 35 7.36 -18.14 2.92
N GLY A 36 7.66 -17.21 3.85
CA GLY A 36 7.17 -15.83 3.80
C GLY A 36 7.63 -15.03 2.58
N LEU A 37 8.68 -15.45 1.88
CA LEU A 37 9.15 -14.77 0.66
C LEU A 37 8.34 -15.13 -0.58
N GLU A 38 7.88 -16.38 -0.70
CA GLU A 38 7.12 -16.84 -1.86
C GLU A 38 5.64 -16.46 -1.73
N ASN A 39 5.06 -16.75 -0.57
CA ASN A 39 3.62 -16.56 -0.38
C ASN A 39 3.24 -15.10 -0.11
N CYS A 40 4.17 -14.24 0.34
CA CYS A 40 3.94 -12.80 0.49
C CYS A 40 4.51 -11.97 -0.67
N ARG A 41 5.07 -12.61 -1.71
CA ARG A 41 5.68 -11.94 -2.87
C ARG A 41 4.70 -10.97 -3.52
N TRP A 42 3.46 -11.39 -3.73
CA TRP A 42 2.42 -10.59 -4.39
C TRP A 42 2.01 -9.36 -3.58
N LEU A 43 1.97 -9.46 -2.24
CA LEU A 43 1.72 -8.31 -1.36
C LEU A 43 2.89 -7.32 -1.40
N ALA A 44 4.12 -7.84 -1.42
CA ALA A 44 5.32 -7.02 -1.52
C ALA A 44 5.39 -6.28 -2.87
N ASP A 45 5.06 -6.97 -3.97
CA ASP A 45 5.00 -6.39 -5.31
C ASP A 45 3.91 -5.33 -5.41
N LYS A 46 2.70 -5.64 -4.95
CA LYS A 46 1.58 -4.68 -4.88
C LYS A 46 1.94 -3.45 -4.05
N TYR A 47 2.56 -3.63 -2.88
CA TYR A 47 3.01 -2.52 -2.05
C TYR A 47 4.05 -1.65 -2.78
N ALA A 48 5.03 -2.27 -3.45
CA ALA A 48 6.04 -1.55 -4.21
C ALA A 48 5.45 -0.77 -5.39
N GLN A 49 4.50 -1.36 -6.11
CA GLN A 49 3.78 -0.71 -7.21
C GLN A 49 3.00 0.51 -6.69
N MET A 50 2.20 0.34 -5.63
CA MET A 50 1.43 1.43 -5.04
C MET A 50 2.30 2.57 -4.52
N LEU A 51 3.52 2.29 -4.03
CA LEU A 51 4.46 3.33 -3.64
C LEU A 51 4.99 4.14 -4.83
N GLN A 52 5.14 3.54 -6.03
CA GLN A 52 5.51 4.30 -7.22
C GLN A 52 4.32 5.13 -7.74
N GLU A 53 3.12 4.56 -7.75
CA GLU A 53 1.92 5.22 -8.26
C GLU A 53 1.45 6.37 -7.35
N ASN A 54 1.58 6.19 -6.02
CA ASN A 54 1.16 7.19 -5.03
C ASN A 54 2.28 8.17 -4.63
N LYS A 55 3.46 8.10 -5.26
CA LYS A 55 4.47 9.16 -5.11
C LYS A 55 3.84 10.47 -5.58
N VAL A 56 3.56 11.35 -4.63
CA VAL A 56 3.25 12.74 -4.95
C VAL A 56 4.45 13.29 -5.70
N ARG A 57 4.29 13.48 -7.01
CA ARG A 57 5.26 14.22 -7.83
C ARG A 57 5.27 15.64 -7.25
N ARG A 58 6.36 15.95 -6.55
CA ARG A 58 6.58 17.25 -5.90
C ARG A 58 6.76 18.35 -6.95
#